data_AF-A0A931CI37-F1
#
_entry.id   AF-A0A931CI37-F1
#
_cell.length_a   1.000
_cell.length_b   1.000
_cell.length_c   1.000
_cell.angle_alpha   90.00
_cell.angle_beta   90.00
_cell.angle_gamma   90.00
#
_symmetry.space_group_name_H-M   'P 1'
#
loop_
_entity.id
_entity.type
_entity.pdbx_description
1 polymer ?
#
loop_
_entity_poly.entity_id
_entity_poly.type
_entity_poly.pdbx_seq_one_letter_code
_entity_poly.pdbx_strand_id
1 'polypeptide(L)' 'MEWLVMDEPRQDDDVAAVCIGGNSEAEVFNRAAQWIAKNDGSVEIQALHWQRVSRQPYPGRPVFEMHIYFEPQ' A
#
# COMPACT_ATOMS: atom_id res chain seq x y z
N MET A 1 -16.18 7.04 -23.58
CA MET A 1 -14.91 6.67 -22.95
C MET A 1 -15.26 6.13 -21.59
N GLU A 2 -15.47 4.82 -21.51
CA GLU A 2 -15.78 4.14 -20.25
C GLU A 2 -14.45 3.74 -19.61
N TRP A 3 -14.21 4.25 -18.40
CA TRP A 3 -13.14 3.77 -17.56
C TRP A 3 -13.54 2.39 -17.06
N LEU A 4 -12.81 1.37 -17.48
CA LEU A 4 -12.91 0.04 -16.89
C LEU A 4 -12.34 0.15 -15.47
N VAL A 5 -13.22 0.37 -14.49
CA VAL A 5 -12.90 0.08 -13.10
C VAL A 5 -12.80 -1.45 -13.04
N MET A 6 -11.60 -1.97 -12.85
CA MET A 6 -11.44 -3.38 -12.48
C MET A 6 -11.99 -3.52 -11.06
N ASP A 7 -13.28 -3.83 -11.00
CA ASP A 7 -13.96 -4.33 -9.81
C ASP A 7 -13.44 -5.74 -9.56
N GLU A 8 -13.21 -6.05 -8.29
CA GLU A 8 -12.67 -7.31 -7.75
C GLU A 8 -11.13 -7.40 -7.70
N PRO A 9 -10.50 -7.34 -6.50
CA PRO A 9 -9.12 -7.75 -6.35
C PRO A 9 -9.04 -9.23 -6.71
N ARG A 10 -8.21 -9.58 -7.70
CA ARG A 10 -7.78 -10.98 -7.88
C ARG A 10 -7.18 -11.43 -6.55
N GLN A 11 -7.89 -12.31 -5.87
CA GLN A 11 -7.38 -13.04 -4.73
C GLN A 11 -6.56 -14.20 -5.31
N ASP A 12 -5.43 -13.86 -5.95
CA ASP A 12 -4.37 -14.81 -6.24
C ASP A 12 -3.70 -15.12 -4.90
N ASP A 13 -3.68 -16.40 -4.50
CA ASP A 13 -3.09 -16.87 -3.22
C ASP A 13 -1.59 -16.50 -3.08
N ASP A 14 -0.93 -16.11 -4.19
CA ASP A 14 0.49 -15.74 -4.25
C ASP A 14 0.77 -14.23 -4.09
N VAL A 15 -0.27 -13.38 -4.01
CA VAL A 15 -0.09 -11.93 -3.83
C VAL A 15 0.02 -11.59 -2.34
N ALA A 16 1.24 -11.27 -1.89
CA ALA A 16 1.50 -10.75 -0.56
C ALA A 16 1.23 -9.25 -0.47
N ALA A 17 0.92 -8.76 0.74
CA ALA A 17 0.71 -7.34 1.00
C ALA A 17 1.51 -6.86 2.21
N VAL A 18 2.12 -5.67 2.11
CA VAL A 18 2.65 -4.93 3.25
C VAL A 18 1.86 -3.64 3.45
N CYS A 19 1.50 -3.35 4.70
CA CYS A 19 0.85 -2.10 5.10
C CYS A 19 1.85 -1.20 5.81
N ILE A 20 2.00 0.03 5.34
CA ILE A 20 2.93 1.02 5.87
C ILE A 20 2.12 2.21 6.38
N GLY A 21 2.07 2.37 7.70
CA GLY A 21 1.37 3.47 8.37
C GLY A 21 2.28 4.64 8.77
N GLY A 22 1.71 5.84 8.90
CA GLY A 22 2.41 7.05 9.35
C GLY A 22 1.48 8.20 9.73
N ASN A 23 2.06 9.24 10.34
CA ASN A 23 1.33 10.42 10.82
C ASN A 23 1.20 11.52 9.75
N SER A 24 1.88 11.36 8.61
CA SER A 24 1.84 12.27 7.47
C SER A 24 2.02 11.52 6.17
N GLU A 25 1.55 12.10 5.08
CA GLU A 25 1.67 11.50 3.75
C GLU A 25 3.14 11.29 3.38
N ALA A 26 3.97 12.32 3.58
CA ALA A 26 5.40 12.29 3.28
C ALA A 26 6.16 11.21 4.05
N GLU A 27 5.80 10.98 5.32
CA GLU A 27 6.39 9.90 6.12
C GLU A 27 6.09 8.52 5.52
N VAL A 28 4.84 8.27 5.15
CA VAL A 28 4.43 6.99 4.55
C VAL A 28 5.08 6.79 3.18
N PHE A 29 5.08 7.81 2.32
CA PHE A 29 5.75 7.74 1.02
C PHE A 29 7.24 7.42 1.16
N ASN A 30 7.95 8.07 2.08
CA ASN A 30 9.37 7.80 2.30
C ASN A 30 9.61 6.37 2.79
N ARG A 31 8.78 5.87 3.71
CA ARG A 31 8.87 4.48 4.21
C ARG A 31 8.56 3.46 3.11
N ALA A 32 7.56 3.73 2.29
CA ALA A 32 7.22 2.89 1.14
C ALA A 32 8.36 2.85 0.11
N ALA A 33 8.95 4.00 -0.23
CA ALA A 33 10.10 4.06 -1.14
C ALA A 33 11.31 3.28 -0.59
N GLN A 34 11.58 3.37 0.72
CA GLN A 34 12.64 2.58 1.37
C GLN A 34 12.36 1.08 1.32
N TRP A 35 11.10 0.67 1.52
CA TRP A 35 10.72 -0.73 1.40
C TRP A 35 10.90 -1.25 -0.02
N ILE A 36 10.46 -0.48 -1.03
CA ILE A 36 10.62 -0.85 -2.45
C ILE A 36 12.12 -0.97 -2.79
N ALA A 37 12.92 0.03 -2.44
CA ALA A 37 14.36 0.01 -2.71
C ALA A 37 15.08 -1.17 -2.03
N LYS A 38 14.61 -1.63 -0.86
CA LYS A 38 15.17 -2.79 -0.16
C LYS A 38 14.82 -4.12 -0.84
N ASN A 39 13.69 -4.18 -1.54
CA ASN A 39 13.20 -5.39 -2.19
C ASN A 39 13.33 -5.34 -3.72
N ASP A 40 14.08 -4.35 -4.24
CA ASP A 40 14.33 -4.21 -5.67
C ASP A 40 14.95 -5.49 -6.25
N GLY A 41 14.35 -6.00 -7.33
CA GLY A 41 14.73 -7.26 -7.96
C GLY A 41 14.39 -8.55 -7.19
N SER A 42 13.74 -8.48 -6.03
CA SER A 42 13.29 -9.65 -5.25
C SER A 42 11.77 -9.82 -5.22
N VAL A 43 11.03 -8.79 -5.60
CA VAL A 43 9.56 -8.80 -5.64
C VAL A 43 9.09 -8.11 -6.92
N GLU A 44 7.96 -8.55 -7.46
CA GLU A 44 7.22 -7.85 -8.50
C GLU A 44 6.05 -7.09 -7.86
N ILE A 45 6.01 -5.77 -8.02
CA ILE A 45 4.93 -4.95 -7.45
C ILE A 45 3.71 -5.03 -8.37
N GLN A 46 2.62 -5.58 -7.84
CA GLN A 46 1.36 -5.73 -8.56
C GLN A 46 0.48 -4.48 -8.43
N ALA A 47 0.38 -3.90 -7.22
CA ALA A 47 -0.44 -2.72 -6.98
C ALA A 47 0.02 -1.89 -5.78
N LEU A 48 -0.27 -0.59 -5.83
CA LEU A 48 -0.11 0.35 -4.72
C LEU A 48 -1.47 0.96 -4.38
N HIS A 49 -1.89 0.86 -3.13
CA HIS A 49 -3.12 1.46 -2.65
C HIS A 49 -2.85 2.44 -1.52
N TRP A 50 -3.30 3.69 -1.71
CA TRP A 50 -3.19 4.74 -0.71
C TRP A 50 -4.52 4.93 0.01
N GLN A 51 -4.48 4.91 1.34
CA GLN A 51 -5.68 5.13 2.14
C GLN A 51 -5.41 6.12 3.27
N ARG A 52 -6.30 7.11 3.39
CA ARG A 52 -6.39 7.93 4.60
C ARG A 52 -7.33 7.24 5.57
N VAL A 53 -6.79 6.79 6.69
CA VAL A 53 -7.55 6.06 7.70
C VAL A 53 -8.05 7.04 8.76
N SER A 54 -9.37 7.14 8.86
CA SER A 54 -10.08 7.87 9.90
C SER A 54 -10.35 7.01 11.14
N ARG A 55 -9.90 5.75 11.16
CA ARG A 55 -9.98 4.89 12.35
C ARG A 55 -8.95 5.34 13.36
N GLN A 56 -9.42 5.97 14.43
CA GLN A 56 -8.74 5.80 15.71
C GLN A 56 -9.78 5.41 16.78
N PRO A 57 -9.38 4.56 17.76
CA PRO A 57 -9.99 4.54 19.09
C PRO A 57 -9.60 5.76 19.97
N TYR A 58 -8.68 6.62 19.50
CA TYR A 58 -8.21 7.84 20.16
C TYR A 58 -8.39 9.09 19.27
N PRO A 59 -8.91 10.23 19.75
CA PRO A 59 -9.12 11.39 18.89
C PRO A 59 -7.80 12.15 18.60
N GLY A 60 -7.58 12.54 17.34
CA GLY A 60 -6.80 13.76 17.06
C GLY A 60 -5.81 13.79 15.89
N ARG A 61 -5.49 12.68 15.21
CA ARG A 61 -4.59 12.74 14.03
C ARG A 61 -5.05 11.83 12.88
N PRO A 62 -5.08 12.31 11.63
CA PRO A 62 -5.27 11.41 10.49
C PRO A 62 -4.12 10.40 10.46
N VAL A 63 -4.44 9.13 10.28
CA VAL A 63 -3.45 8.09 10.00
C VAL A 63 -3.45 7.88 8.49
N PHE A 64 -2.25 7.83 7.90
CA PHE A 64 -2.07 7.54 6.48
C PHE A 64 -1.50 6.14 6.36
N GLU A 65 -1.99 5.38 5.40
CA GLU A 65 -1.56 4.01 5.14
C GLU A 65 -1.31 3.83 3.64
N MET A 66 -0.23 3.15 3.30
CA MET A 66 0.04 2.64 1.96
C MET A 66 0.11 1.13 2.01
N HIS A 67 -0.68 0.47 1.17
CA HIS A 67 -0.63 -0.96 0.95
C HIS A 67 0.12 -1.22 -0.35
N ILE A 68 1.14 -2.08 -0.27
CA ILE A 68 1.92 -2.52 -1.43
C ILE A 68 1.62 -4.00 -1.61
N TYR A 69 1.02 -4.35 -2.74
CA TYR A 69 0.74 -5.72 -3.15
C TYR A 69 1.84 -6.18 -4.10
N PHE A 70 2.40 -7.35 -3.85
CA PHE A 70 3.56 -7.85 -4.57
C PHE A 70 3.61 -9.37 -4.61
N GLU A 71 4.29 -9.90 -5.61
CA GLU A 71 4.63 -11.32 -5.72
C GLU A 71 6.12 -11.51 -5.43
N PRO A 72 6.51 -12.45 -4.55
CA PRO A 72 7.90 -12.86 -4.40
C PRO A 72 8.42 -13.51 -5.69
N GLN A 73 9.67 -13.24 -6.06
CA GLN A 73 10.34 -13.96 -7.16
C GLN A 73 10.99 -15.27 -6.71
#